data_AF-A0A3D5VL86-F1
#
_entry.id   AF-A0A3D5VL86-F1
#
_cell.length_a   1.000
_cell.length_b   1.000
_cell.length_c   1.000
_cell.angle_alpha   90.00
_cell.angle_beta   90.00
_cell.angle_gamma   90.00
#
_symmetry.space_group_name_H-M   'P 1'
#
loop_
_entity.id
_entity.type
_entity.pdbx_description
1 polymer ?
#
loop_
_entity_poly.entity_id
_entity_poly.type
_entity_poly.pdbx_seq_one_letter_code
_entity_poly.pdbx_strand_id
1 'polypeptide(L)'
;VRERVSIRLVLDTLDYVLRGGRISRLEAKVGALLSIKPMLAIQDGVISHAGRTRSRRRSLEQLLKAVTDACVSFDGKGFVVALGHACALEEMKEFMSQLLAKLPRTLV
;
A
#
# COMPACT_ATOMS: atom_id res chain seq x y z
N VAL A 1 -4.30 -20.28 -2.80
CA VAL A 1 -5.02 -18.98 -2.83
C VAL A 1 -4.15 -17.84 -2.30
N ARG A 2 -3.48 -17.96 -1.15
CA ARG A 2 -2.67 -16.87 -0.54
C ARG A 2 -1.48 -16.38 -1.37
N GLU A 3 -0.79 -17.27 -2.08
CA GLU A 3 0.43 -16.94 -2.86
C GLU A 3 0.23 -15.96 -4.03
N ARG A 4 -1.02 -15.68 -4.41
CA ARG A 4 -1.36 -14.72 -5.49
C ARG A 4 -2.01 -13.44 -4.99
N VAL A 5 -2.05 -13.23 -3.67
CA VAL A 5 -2.61 -12.02 -3.08
C VAL A 5 -1.47 -11.17 -2.54
N SER A 6 -1.41 -9.94 -3.02
CA SER A 6 -0.41 -8.95 -2.63
C SER A 6 -1.13 -7.67 -2.26
N ILE A 7 -0.91 -7.19 -1.04
CA ILE A 7 -1.48 -5.93 -0.56
C ILE A 7 -0.35 -4.92 -0.42
N ARG A 8 -0.60 -3.71 -0.91
CA ARG A 8 0.26 -2.54 -0.72
C ARG A 8 -0.59 -1.45 -0.12
N LEU A 9 -0.12 -0.83 0.96
CA LEU A 9 -0.85 0.26 1.60
C LEU A 9 0.09 1.32 2.16
N VAL A 10 -0.44 2.53 2.24
CA VAL A 10 0.18 3.67 2.92
C VAL A 10 -0.73 4.09 4.06
N LEU A 11 -0.15 4.33 5.21
CA LEU A 11 -0.85 4.89 6.35
C LEU A 11 -0.37 6.31 6.61
N ASP A 12 -1.22 7.09 7.28
CA ASP A 12 -0.83 8.41 7.73
C ASP A 12 0.08 8.40 8.96
N THR A 13 -0.05 7.36 9.78
CA THR A 13 0.75 7.09 10.98
C THR A 13 0.65 5.61 11.32
N LEU A 14 1.64 5.06 12.03
CA LEU A 14 1.54 3.73 12.63
C LEU A 14 0.84 3.72 13.98
N ASP A 15 0.57 4.87 14.59
CA ASP A 15 0.02 4.98 15.96
C ASP A 15 -1.22 4.09 16.16
N TYR A 16 -2.18 4.13 15.25
CA TYR A 16 -3.39 3.30 15.32
C TYR A 16 -3.10 1.80 15.24
N VAL A 17 -2.16 1.39 14.40
CA VAL A 17 -1.84 -0.04 14.22
C VAL A 17 -1.00 -0.57 15.37
N LEU A 18 -0.12 0.27 15.94
CA LEU A 18 0.63 0.00 17.16
C LEU A 18 -0.30 -0.16 18.36
N ARG A 19 -1.21 0.80 18.58
CA ARG A 19 -2.24 0.72 19.63
C ARG A 19 -3.13 -0.51 19.47
N GLY A 20 -3.36 -0.93 18.22
CA GLY A 20 -4.11 -2.14 17.93
C GLY A 20 -3.37 -3.45 18.24
N GLY A 21 -2.05 -3.45 18.39
CA GLY A 21 -1.27 -4.67 18.60
C GLY A 21 -1.10 -5.56 17.37
N ARG A 22 -1.50 -5.10 16.17
CA ARG A 22 -1.41 -5.87 14.91
C ARG A 22 -0.02 -5.83 14.25
N ILE A 23 0.87 -4.99 14.76
CA ILE A 23 2.21 -4.71 14.20
C ILE A 23 3.30 -4.70 15.30
N SER A 24 3.06 -5.32 16.45
CA SER A 24 3.96 -5.34 17.61
C SER A 24 5.41 -5.81 17.35
N ARG A 25 5.68 -6.51 16.24
CA ARG A 25 7.03 -6.97 15.83
C ARG A 25 7.80 -6.04 14.90
N LEU A 26 7.16 -5.02 14.33
CA LEU A 26 7.88 -3.98 13.58
C LEU A 26 8.32 -2.95 14.61
N GLU A 27 9.47 -3.19 15.23
CA GLU A 27 10.07 -2.39 16.30
C GLU A 27 10.15 -0.91 15.91
N ALA A 28 9.15 -0.16 16.33
CA ALA A 28 9.14 1.26 16.18
C ALA A 28 10.05 1.87 17.24
N LYS A 29 11.10 2.55 16.81
CA LYS A 29 11.54 3.76 17.50
C LYS A 29 10.36 4.73 17.47
N VAL A 30 9.45 4.59 18.44
CA VAL A 30 8.11 5.20 18.51
C VAL A 30 8.14 6.70 18.20
N GLY A 31 9.21 7.40 18.57
CA GLY A 31 9.37 8.84 18.31
C GLY A 31 9.64 9.25 16.86
N ALA A 32 10.29 8.43 16.03
CA ALA A 32 10.66 8.81 14.65
C ALA A 32 9.57 8.49 13.61
N LEU A 33 8.59 7.65 13.99
CA LEU A 33 7.54 7.16 13.09
C LEU A 33 6.30 8.06 13.02
N LEU A 34 6.15 9.03 13.94
CA LEU A 34 4.98 9.93 13.97
C LEU A 34 4.96 10.96 12.83
N SER A 35 6.11 11.31 12.25
CA SER A 35 6.23 12.33 11.20
C SER A 35 6.46 11.76 9.80
N ILE A 36 6.29 10.45 9.63
CA ILE A 36 6.48 9.76 8.35
C ILE A 36 5.20 9.03 7.96
N LYS A 37 4.96 8.95 6.66
CA LYS A 37 3.95 8.13 6.01
C LYS A 37 4.57 6.75 5.76
N PRO A 38 4.30 5.75 6.63
CA PRO A 38 4.81 4.40 6.42
C PRO A 38 4.10 3.74 5.24
N MET A 39 4.86 2.93 4.51
CA MET A 39 4.32 2.00 3.53
C MET A 39 4.51 0.58 4.03
N LEU A 40 3.45 -0.22 3.92
CA LEU A 40 3.45 -1.61 4.31
C LEU A 40 3.11 -2.48 3.10
N ALA A 41 3.71 -3.66 3.07
CA ALA A 41 3.34 -4.73 2.17
C ALA A 41 2.82 -5.90 2.99
N ILE A 42 1.80 -6.59 2.44
CA ILE A 42 1.35 -7.86 2.98
C ILE A 42 1.46 -8.89 1.85
N GLN A 43 2.25 -9.92 2.11
CA GLN A 43 2.48 -11.03 1.19
C GLN A 43 2.51 -12.32 2.02
N ASP A 44 1.79 -13.34 1.58
CA ASP A 44 1.68 -14.64 2.28
C ASP A 44 1.24 -14.53 3.74
N GLY A 45 0.45 -13.50 4.06
CA GLY A 45 -0.01 -13.22 5.42
C GLY A 45 1.02 -12.56 6.33
N VAL A 46 2.22 -12.25 5.81
CA VAL A 46 3.29 -11.56 6.54
C VAL A 46 3.24 -10.07 6.22
N ILE A 47 3.19 -9.24 7.25
CA ILE A 47 3.27 -7.78 7.15
C ILE A 47 4.74 -7.36 7.19
N SER A 48 5.20 -6.59 6.22
CA SER A 48 6.55 -6.05 6.15
C SER A 48 6.57 -4.55 5.87
N HIS A 49 7.65 -3.88 6.27
CA HIS A 49 7.90 -2.49 5.87
C HIS A 49 8.34 -2.45 4.40
N ALA A 50 7.58 -1.74 3.58
CA ALA A 50 7.89 -1.54 2.17
C ALA A 50 8.52 -0.16 1.88
N GLY A 51 8.49 0.75 2.85
CA GLY A 51 9.10 2.06 2.71
C GLY A 51 8.57 3.09 3.69
N ARG A 52 9.07 4.32 3.57
CA ARG A 52 8.59 5.49 4.32
C ARG A 52 8.82 6.77 3.53
N THR A 53 7.86 7.68 3.58
CA THR A 53 8.04 9.05 3.06
C THR A 53 7.60 10.08 4.10
N ARG A 54 7.82 11.37 3.86
CA ARG A 54 7.25 12.45 4.68
C ARG A 54 6.04 13.13 4.02
N SER A 55 5.94 13.02 2.70
CA SER A 55 4.91 13.69 1.90
C SER A 55 3.85 12.69 1.46
N ARG A 56 2.57 13.07 1.63
CA ARG A 56 1.42 12.30 1.15
C ARG A 56 1.53 12.01 -0.35
N ARG A 57 1.82 13.03 -1.15
CA ARG A 57 2.04 12.88 -2.60
C ARG A 57 3.10 11.82 -2.92
N ARG A 58 4.29 11.93 -2.31
CA ARG A 58 5.37 10.95 -2.53
C ARG A 58 4.98 9.54 -2.08
N SER A 59 4.19 9.41 -1.00
CA SER A 59 3.73 8.09 -0.56
C SER A 59 2.78 7.46 -1.57
N LEU A 60 1.86 8.24 -2.17
CA LEU A 60 0.96 7.76 -3.21
C LEU A 60 1.71 7.39 -4.50
N GLU A 61 2.71 8.17 -4.90
CA GLU A 61 3.57 7.85 -6.04
C GLU A 61 4.34 6.54 -5.83
N GLN A 62 4.91 6.35 -4.64
CA GLN A 62 5.57 5.07 -4.31
C GLN A 62 4.56 3.93 -4.27
N LEU A 63 3.34 4.16 -3.79
CA LEU A 63 2.29 3.13 -3.72
C LEU A 63 1.88 2.70 -5.13
N LEU A 64 1.68 3.68 -6.02
CA LEU A 64 1.38 3.45 -7.43
C LEU A 64 2.47 2.60 -8.07
N LYS A 65 3.74 2.95 -7.87
CA LYS A 65 4.88 2.17 -8.36
C LYS A 65 4.88 0.74 -7.79
N ALA A 66 4.68 0.58 -6.48
CA ALA A 66 4.71 -0.72 -5.82
C ALA A 66 3.58 -1.64 -6.30
N VAL A 67 2.39 -1.09 -6.58
CA VAL A 67 1.27 -1.83 -7.18
C VAL A 67 1.59 -2.20 -8.62
N THR A 68 2.11 -1.28 -9.44
CA THR A 68 2.46 -1.60 -10.83
C THR A 68 3.54 -2.68 -10.93
N ASP A 69 4.57 -2.60 -10.09
CA ASP A 69 5.66 -3.58 -10.08
C ASP A 69 5.15 -4.97 -9.65
N ALA A 70 4.23 -5.02 -8.69
CA ALA A 70 3.58 -6.26 -8.28
C ALA A 70 2.74 -6.84 -9.42
N CYS A 71 1.94 -6.03 -10.12
CA CYS A 71 1.12 -6.48 -11.25
C CYS A 71 1.96 -7.02 -12.41
N VAL A 72 3.08 -6.37 -12.74
CA VAL A 72 4.01 -6.85 -13.79
C VAL A 72 4.63 -8.22 -13.43
N SER A 73 4.82 -8.49 -12.14
CA SER A 73 5.36 -9.76 -11.66
C SER A 73 4.35 -10.92 -11.77
N PHE A 74 3.05 -10.63 -11.88
CA PHE A 74 2.00 -11.63 -12.11
C PHE A 74 1.85 -11.90 -13.62
N ASP A 75 2.76 -12.73 -14.13
CA ASP A 75 2.94 -13.17 -15.52
C ASP A 75 1.63 -13.49 -16.30
N GLY A 76 1.06 -12.48 -16.98
CA GLY A 76 0.08 -12.61 -18.08
C GLY A 76 -1.30 -13.18 -17.76
N LYS A 77 -1.53 -13.68 -16.54
CA LYS A 77 -2.83 -14.18 -16.08
C LYS A 77 -3.60 -13.01 -15.48
N GLY A 78 -4.83 -12.79 -15.95
CA GLY A 78 -5.65 -11.65 -15.52
C GLY A 78 -5.66 -11.50 -14.00
N PHE A 79 -5.43 -10.28 -13.54
CA PHE A 79 -5.39 -9.92 -12.13
C PHE A 79 -6.51 -8.91 -11.83
N VAL A 80 -6.99 -8.95 -10.59
CA VAL A 80 -7.99 -8.01 -10.07
C VAL A 80 -7.28 -7.09 -9.09
N VAL A 81 -7.47 -5.78 -9.23
CA VAL A 81 -6.95 -4.81 -8.26
C VAL A 81 -8.12 -4.22 -7.50
N ALA A 82 -8.20 -4.56 -6.21
CA ALA A 82 -9.13 -3.91 -5.30
C ALA A 82 -8.46 -2.67 -4.67
N LEU A 83 -9.15 -1.54 -4.73
CA LEU A 83 -8.74 -0.31 -4.05
C LEU A 83 -9.56 -0.12 -2.77
N GLY A 84 -8.91 0.35 -1.72
CA GLY A 84 -9.53 0.66 -0.44
C GLY A 84 -9.01 1.97 0.12
N HIS A 85 -9.88 2.69 0.82
CA HIS A 85 -9.54 3.95 1.48
C HIS A 85 -10.15 4.04 2.88
N ALA A 86 -9.56 4.88 3.73
CA ALA A 86 -10.13 5.26 5.02
C ALA A 86 -10.40 6.78 4.98
N CYS A 87 -11.67 7.16 4.76
CA CYS A 87 -12.11 8.57 4.68
C CYS A 87 -11.37 9.46 3.65
N ALA A 88 -10.85 8.88 2.56
CA ALA A 88 -10.10 9.59 1.52
C ALA A 88 -10.63 9.23 0.11
N LEU A 89 -11.93 9.41 -0.11
CA LEU A 89 -12.60 9.01 -1.35
C LEU A 89 -12.03 9.73 -2.59
N GLU A 90 -11.82 11.03 -2.51
CA GLU A 90 -11.32 11.82 -3.65
C GLU A 90 -9.87 11.45 -4.00
N GLU A 91 -8.99 11.24 -3.01
CA GLU A 91 -7.64 10.72 -3.26
C GLU A 91 -7.70 9.32 -3.91
N MET A 92 -8.62 8.46 -3.49
CA MET A 92 -8.78 7.14 -4.11
C MET A 92 -9.21 7.25 -5.57
N LYS A 93 -10.15 8.14 -5.90
CA LYS A 93 -10.57 8.37 -7.28
C LYS A 93 -9.41 8.84 -8.15
N GLU A 94 -8.63 9.81 -7.68
CA GLU A 94 -7.45 10.28 -8.39
C GLU A 94 -6.40 9.17 -8.57
N PHE A 95 -6.15 8.41 -7.51
CA PHE A 95 -5.24 7.26 -7.56
C PHE A 95 -5.72 6.19 -8.54
N MET A 96 -7.03 5.90 -8.58
CA MET A 96 -7.64 4.97 -9.52
C MET A 96 -7.43 5.43 -10.97
N SER A 97 -7.65 6.72 -11.26
CA SER A 97 -7.38 7.27 -12.59
C SER A 97 -5.91 7.10 -12.99
N GLN A 98 -4.97 7.37 -12.09
CA GLN A 98 -3.54 7.19 -12.35
C GLN A 98 -3.15 5.71 -12.55
N LEU A 99 -3.79 4.80 -11.81
CA LEU A 99 -3.57 3.37 -11.93
C LEU A 99 -4.07 2.82 -13.27
N LEU A 100 -5.29 3.16 -13.68
CA LEU A 100 -5.88 2.75 -14.95
C LEU A 100 -5.07 3.26 -16.14
N ALA A 101 -4.53 4.48 -16.05
CA ALA A 101 -3.64 5.03 -17.08
C ALA A 101 -2.34 4.22 -17.25
N LYS A 102 -1.83 3.59 -16.18
CA LYS A 102 -0.61 2.77 -16.21
C LYS A 102 -0.89 1.29 -16.52
N LEU A 103 -2.06 0.78 -16.15
CA LEU A 103 -2.43 -0.62 -16.28
C LEU A 103 -3.83 -0.78 -16.93
N PRO A 104 -3.95 -0.59 -18.26
CA PRO A 104 -5.24 -0.64 -18.95
C PRO A 104 -5.86 -2.05 -19.02
N ARG A 105 -5.10 -3.09 -18.67
CA ARG A 105 -5.55 -4.51 -18.68
C ARG A 105 -6.13 -4.98 -17.34
N THR A 106 -6.37 -4.07 -16.41
CA THR A 106 -6.81 -4.39 -15.06
C THR A 106 -8.33 -4.34 -14.95
N LEU A 107 -8.94 -5.36 -14.34
CA LEU A 107 -10.30 -5.25 -13.82
C LEU A 107 -10.20 -4.63 -12.41
N VAL A 108 -10.79 -3.44 -12.24
CA VAL A 108 -10.91 -2.72 -10.96
C VAL A 108 -12.32 -2.86 -10.44
#